data_AF-A0A0C3A4L7-F1
#
_entry.id   AF-A0A0C3A4L7-F1
#
_cell.length_a   1.000
_cell.length_b   1.000
_cell.length_c   1.000
_cell.angle_alpha   90.00
_cell.angle_beta   90.00
_cell.angle_gamma   90.00
#
_symmetry.space_group_name_H-M   'P 1'
#
loop_
_entity.id
_entity.type
_entity.pdbx_description
1 polymer ?
#
loop_
_entity_poly.entity_id
_entity_poly.type
_entity_poly.pdbx_seq_one_letter_code
_entity_poly.pdbx_strand_id
1 'polypeptide(L)'
;MVRAIPGLGSIAISEGCQSTLISLVSTPASACLNLPGTVAVLSTVANSSWIPPINAWLTNFCSAELCTDDQLRSTLSTAADGCSAELAYLGITKSDVVVNVIDYFEDSKAALCVIE
;
A
#
# COMPACT_ATOMS: atom_id res chain seq x y z
N MET A 1 2.09 1.42 -22.46
CA MET A 1 1.41 2.58 -21.83
C MET A 1 0.87 2.11 -20.49
N VAL A 2 1.60 2.34 -19.40
CA VAL A 2 1.10 2.08 -18.04
C VAL A 2 0.13 3.21 -17.73
N ARG A 3 -1.15 2.90 -17.53
CA ARG A 3 -2.14 3.91 -17.16
C ARG A 3 -1.85 4.33 -15.72
N ALA A 4 -1.61 5.62 -15.49
CA ALA A 4 -1.58 6.18 -14.15
C ALA A 4 -2.89 5.79 -13.43
N ILE A 5 -2.77 5.31 -12.19
CA ILE A 5 -3.95 5.07 -11.35
C ILE A 5 -4.55 6.44 -11.03
N PRO A 6 -5.81 6.73 -11.42
CA PRO A 6 -6.39 8.07 -11.32
C PRO A 6 -6.27 8.70 -9.92
N GLY A 7 -6.41 7.91 -8.86
CA GLY A 7 -6.25 8.37 -7.47
C GLY A 7 -4.80 8.51 -7.01
N LEU A 8 -3.82 7.87 -7.64
CA LEU A 8 -2.40 8.16 -7.37
C LEU A 8 -1.97 9.50 -7.97
N GLY A 9 -2.59 9.90 -9.08
CA GLY A 9 -2.39 11.22 -9.68
C GLY A 9 -2.76 12.37 -8.75
N SER A 10 -3.72 12.16 -7.82
CA SER A 10 -4.06 13.14 -6.77
C SER A 10 -3.09 13.19 -5.59
N ILE A 11 -2.22 12.19 -5.42
CA ILE A 11 -1.22 12.13 -4.33
C ILE A 11 0.16 12.68 -4.78
N ALA A 12 0.24 13.24 -6.01
CA ALA A 12 1.42 13.90 -6.56
C ALA A 12 2.74 13.10 -6.44
N ILE A 13 2.69 11.78 -6.60
CA ILE A 13 3.89 10.92 -6.65
C ILE A 13 4.37 10.71 -8.09
N SER A 14 5.68 10.53 -8.29
CA SER A 14 6.28 10.34 -9.63
C SER A 14 5.77 9.08 -10.33
N GLU A 15 5.82 9.08 -11.66
CA GLU A 15 5.48 7.88 -12.46
C GLU A 15 6.34 6.67 -12.10
N GLY A 16 7.60 6.89 -11.69
CA GLY A 16 8.50 5.83 -11.23
C GLY A 16 8.02 5.18 -9.93
N CYS A 17 7.66 6.00 -8.94
CA CYS A 17 7.07 5.52 -7.70
C CYS A 17 5.74 4.80 -7.97
N GLN A 18 4.86 5.36 -8.82
CA GLN A 18 3.60 4.70 -9.19
C GLN A 18 3.82 3.32 -9.82
N SER A 19 4.74 3.22 -10.77
CA SER A 19 5.06 1.93 -11.41
C SER A 19 5.62 0.92 -10.42
N THR A 20 6.40 1.37 -9.43
CA THR A 20 6.90 0.51 -8.36
C THR A 20 5.76 0.04 -7.48
N LEU A 21 4.90 0.93 -6.99
CA LEU A 21 3.77 0.56 -6.14
C LEU A 21 2.81 -0.41 -6.84
N ILE A 22 2.58 -0.23 -8.15
CA ILE A 22 1.78 -1.15 -8.96
C ILE A 22 2.45 -2.52 -9.04
N SER A 23 3.77 -2.60 -9.19
CA SER A 23 4.47 -3.89 -9.27
C SER A 23 4.45 -4.68 -7.96
N LEU A 24 4.18 -4.01 -6.83
CA LEU A 24 4.07 -4.68 -5.53
C LEU A 24 2.96 -5.73 -5.48
N VAL A 25 1.95 -5.66 -6.34
CA VAL A 25 0.90 -6.71 -6.43
C VAL A 25 1.47 -8.11 -6.76
N SER A 26 2.71 -8.18 -7.24
CA SER A 26 3.44 -9.43 -7.49
C SER A 26 4.44 -9.80 -6.39
N THR A 27 4.47 -9.07 -5.27
CA THR A 27 5.38 -9.33 -4.14
C THR A 27 4.81 -10.36 -3.16
N PRO A 28 5.65 -10.97 -2.30
CA PRO A 28 5.21 -11.94 -1.30
C PRO A 28 4.16 -11.42 -0.31
N ALA A 29 4.10 -10.11 -0.05
CA ALA A 29 3.10 -9.53 0.85
C ALA A 29 1.77 -9.16 0.16
N SER A 30 1.65 -9.39 -1.16
CA SER A 30 0.48 -8.97 -1.94
C SER A 30 -0.85 -9.49 -1.38
N ALA A 31 -0.87 -10.76 -0.94
CA ALA A 31 -2.07 -11.38 -0.39
C ALA A 31 -2.44 -10.82 1.00
N CYS A 32 -1.48 -10.78 1.92
CA CYS A 32 -1.73 -10.37 3.31
C CYS A 32 -1.98 -8.86 3.47
N LEU A 33 -1.47 -8.02 2.56
CA LEU A 33 -1.75 -6.58 2.48
C LEU A 33 -2.93 -6.24 1.58
N ASN A 34 -3.53 -7.23 0.90
CA ASN A 34 -4.55 -7.02 -0.13
C ASN A 34 -4.17 -5.93 -1.16
N LEU A 35 -2.94 -6.00 -1.69
CA LEU A 35 -2.43 -4.98 -2.62
C LEU A 35 -3.26 -4.83 -3.90
N PRO A 36 -3.84 -5.90 -4.49
CA PRO A 36 -4.80 -5.75 -5.58
C PRO A 36 -6.03 -4.92 -5.19
N GLY A 37 -6.55 -5.12 -3.97
CA GLY A 37 -7.63 -4.29 -3.43
C GLY A 37 -7.19 -2.84 -3.23
N THR A 38 -5.96 -2.60 -2.78
CA THR A 38 -5.39 -1.25 -2.66
C THR A 38 -5.35 -0.55 -4.02
N VAL A 39 -4.93 -1.24 -5.08
CA VAL A 39 -4.97 -0.70 -6.45
C VAL A 39 -6.39 -0.37 -6.87
N ALA A 40 -7.38 -1.20 -6.52
CA ALA A 40 -8.79 -0.94 -6.82
C ALA A 40 -9.30 0.33 -6.10
N VAL A 41 -8.97 0.50 -4.81
CA VAL A 41 -9.29 1.71 -4.03
C VAL A 41 -8.68 2.95 -4.69
N LEU A 42 -7.38 2.90 -5.01
CA LEU A 42 -6.68 4.01 -5.64
C LEU A 42 -7.18 4.31 -7.07
N SER A 43 -7.78 3.32 -7.73
CA SER A 43 -8.37 3.48 -9.07
C SER A 43 -9.79 4.03 -9.06
N THR A 44 -10.33 4.35 -7.88
CA THR A 44 -11.65 4.98 -7.74
C THR A 44 -11.71 6.27 -8.55
N VAL A 45 -12.70 6.36 -9.45
CA VAL A 45 -12.82 7.49 -10.38
C VAL A 45 -13.17 8.77 -9.62
N ALA A 46 -12.71 9.91 -10.13
CA ALA A 46 -13.03 11.21 -9.55
C ALA A 46 -14.55 11.41 -9.45
N ASN A 47 -15.01 12.03 -8.35
CA ASN A 47 -16.42 12.28 -8.02
C ASN A 47 -17.26 11.02 -7.74
N SER A 48 -16.64 9.86 -7.51
CA SER A 48 -17.33 8.66 -7.00
C SER A 48 -17.02 8.42 -5.51
N SER A 49 -17.89 7.65 -4.84
CA SER A 49 -17.69 7.30 -3.43
C SER A 49 -16.56 6.29 -3.25
N TRP A 50 -15.67 6.56 -2.30
CA TRP A 50 -14.58 5.67 -1.91
C TRP A 50 -15.02 4.64 -0.86
N ILE A 51 -16.21 4.81 -0.26
CA ILE A 51 -16.68 3.92 0.82
C ILE A 51 -16.83 2.47 0.33
N PRO A 52 -17.53 2.18 -0.80
CA PRO A 52 -17.67 0.79 -1.25
C PRO A 52 -16.34 0.07 -1.52
N PRO A 53 -15.36 0.64 -2.27
CA PRO A 53 -14.09 -0.05 -2.49
C PRO A 53 -13.24 -0.15 -1.22
N ILE A 54 -13.31 0.81 -0.29
CA ILE A 54 -12.61 0.72 1.00
C ILE A 54 -13.19 -0.43 1.85
N ASN A 55 -14.51 -0.58 1.93
CA ASN A 55 -15.12 -1.68 2.67
C ASN A 55 -14.73 -3.03 2.06
N ALA A 56 -14.77 -3.16 0.73
CA ALA A 56 -14.31 -4.38 0.06
C ALA A 56 -12.83 -4.66 0.29
N TRP A 57 -12.00 -3.61 0.39
CA TRP A 57 -10.59 -3.76 0.73
C TRP A 57 -10.40 -4.23 2.18
N LEU A 58 -11.09 -3.61 3.14
CA LEU A 58 -11.05 -3.97 4.56
C LEU A 58 -11.46 -5.43 4.76
N THR A 59 -12.58 -5.87 4.19
CA THR A 59 -13.07 -7.25 4.35
C THR A 59 -12.03 -8.29 3.89
N ASN A 60 -11.36 -8.03 2.78
CA ASN A 60 -10.31 -8.92 2.26
C ASN A 60 -8.99 -8.79 3.05
N PHE A 61 -8.63 -7.59 3.48
CA PHE A 61 -7.44 -7.36 4.31
C PHE A 61 -7.58 -8.01 5.69
N CYS A 62 -8.77 -7.95 6.29
CA CYS A 62 -9.09 -8.48 7.61
C CYS A 62 -9.31 -10.00 7.62
N SER A 63 -9.72 -10.59 6.49
CA SER A 63 -9.79 -12.05 6.34
C SER A 63 -8.46 -12.69 5.95
N ALA A 64 -7.49 -11.92 5.46
CA ALA A 64 -6.16 -12.43 5.13
C ALA A 64 -5.33 -12.73 6.39
N GLU A 65 -4.41 -13.69 6.28
CA GLU A 65 -3.41 -13.95 7.32
C GLU A 65 -2.48 -12.74 7.54
N LEU A 66 -1.80 -12.68 8.69
CA LEU A 66 -0.74 -11.70 8.91
C LEU A 66 0.41 -11.94 7.92
N CYS A 67 0.97 -10.84 7.40
CA CYS A 67 2.25 -10.89 6.71
C CYS A 67 3.35 -11.26 7.70
N THR A 68 4.31 -12.09 7.28
CA THR A 68 5.56 -12.27 8.02
C THR A 68 6.47 -11.05 7.86
N ASP A 69 7.38 -10.87 8.81
CA ASP A 69 8.40 -9.80 8.76
C ASP A 69 9.20 -9.82 7.46
N ASP A 70 9.53 -11.00 6.93
CA ASP A 70 10.27 -11.14 5.67
C ASP A 70 9.44 -10.68 4.46
N GLN A 71 8.14 -11.01 4.43
CA GLN A 71 7.23 -10.53 3.39
C GLN A 71 7.11 -9.00 3.43
N LEU A 72 6.92 -8.43 4.61
CA LEU A 72 6.86 -6.99 4.82
C LEU A 72 8.17 -6.33 4.42
N ARG A 73 9.30 -6.81 4.94
CA ARG A 73 10.64 -6.23 4.69
C ARG A 73 10.97 -6.21 3.22
N SER A 74 10.74 -7.31 2.50
CA SER A 74 10.98 -7.39 1.05
C SER A 74 10.12 -6.39 0.27
N THR A 75 8.81 -6.36 0.57
CA THR A 75 7.83 -5.53 -0.14
C THR A 75 8.06 -4.03 0.13
N LEU A 76 8.24 -3.67 1.41
CA LEU A 76 8.47 -2.29 1.85
C LEU A 76 9.83 -1.77 1.40
N SER A 77 10.85 -2.62 1.34
CA SER A 77 12.15 -2.22 0.79
C SER A 77 12.03 -1.86 -0.69
N THR A 78 11.30 -2.68 -1.45
CA THR A 78 11.04 -2.42 -2.88
C THR A 78 10.26 -1.11 -3.06
N ALA A 79 9.21 -0.89 -2.25
CA ALA A 79 8.44 0.33 -2.26
C ALA A 79 9.31 1.57 -1.95
N ALA A 80 10.12 1.49 -0.89
CA ALA A 80 10.96 2.59 -0.44
C ALA A 80 12.06 2.93 -1.45
N ASP A 81 12.63 1.93 -2.13
CA ASP A 81 13.64 2.16 -3.16
C ASP A 81 13.04 2.87 -4.38
N GLY A 82 11.88 2.42 -4.85
CA GLY A 82 11.21 3.01 -6.01
C GLY A 82 10.51 4.34 -5.76
N CYS A 83 10.26 4.69 -4.49
CA CYS A 83 9.66 5.96 -4.07
C CYS A 83 10.65 6.83 -3.26
N SER A 84 11.95 6.62 -3.43
CA SER A 84 12.99 7.27 -2.62
C SER A 84 13.00 8.80 -2.72
N ALA A 85 12.64 9.36 -3.88
CA ALA A 85 12.53 10.80 -4.07
C ALA A 85 11.37 11.40 -3.25
N GLU A 86 10.22 10.73 -3.24
CA GLU A 86 9.04 11.11 -2.47
C GLU A 86 9.31 11.01 -0.97
N LEU A 87 9.94 9.91 -0.53
CA LEU A 87 10.32 9.72 0.86
C LEU A 87 11.31 10.81 1.32
N ALA A 88 12.32 11.11 0.50
CA ALA A 88 13.29 12.17 0.80
C ALA A 88 12.62 13.55 0.90
N TYR A 89 11.65 13.85 0.04
CA TYR A 89 10.87 15.09 0.11
C TYR A 89 10.08 15.22 1.43
N LEU A 90 9.57 14.10 1.95
CA LEU A 90 8.85 14.03 3.22
C LEU A 90 9.78 13.93 4.45
N GLY A 91 11.10 13.84 4.26
CA GLY A 91 12.06 13.59 5.34
C GLY A 91 11.95 12.18 5.95
N ILE A 92 11.36 11.24 5.22
CA ILE A 92 11.18 9.84 5.63
C ILE A 92 12.35 9.01 5.08
N THR A 93 12.98 8.20 5.92
CA THR A 93 14.02 7.27 5.48
C THR A 93 13.44 5.90 5.11
N LYS A 94 14.19 5.12 4.32
CA LYS A 94 13.84 3.71 4.08
C LYS A 94 13.70 2.92 5.38
N SER A 95 14.54 3.21 6.37
CA SER A 95 14.46 2.55 7.68
C SER A 95 13.14 2.89 8.38
N ASP A 96 12.67 4.13 8.30
CA ASP A 96 11.39 4.53 8.89
C ASP A 96 10.22 3.77 8.24
N VAL A 97 10.26 3.55 6.92
CA VAL A 97 9.23 2.76 6.23
C VAL A 97 9.30 1.29 6.61
N VAL A 98 10.48 0.69 6.62
CA VAL A 98 10.62 -0.76 6.81
C VAL A 98 10.46 -1.16 8.27
N VAL A 99 11.13 -0.47 9.20
CA VAL A 99 11.15 -0.84 10.63
C VAL A 99 9.81 -0.50 11.27
N ASN A 100 9.33 0.74 11.14
CA ASN A 100 8.11 1.15 11.84
C ASN A 100 6.90 0.36 11.34
N VAL A 101 6.79 0.09 10.03
CA VAL A 101 5.65 -0.69 9.53
C VAL A 101 5.68 -2.10 10.10
N ILE A 102 6.85 -2.76 10.18
CA ILE A 102 6.94 -4.10 10.77
C ILE A 102 6.53 -4.06 12.26
N ASP A 103 7.07 -3.11 13.03
CA ASP A 103 6.81 -3.01 14.47
C ASP A 103 5.33 -2.77 14.80
N TYR A 104 4.61 -2.04 13.95
CA TYR A 104 3.21 -1.67 14.19
C TYR A 104 2.19 -2.43 13.32
N PHE A 105 2.62 -3.37 12.46
CA PHE A 105 1.73 -3.97 11.47
C PHE A 105 0.57 -4.74 12.11
N GLU A 106 0.85 -5.58 13.11
CA GLU A 106 -0.17 -6.39 13.78
C GLU A 106 -1.19 -5.51 14.50
N ASP A 107 -0.72 -4.54 15.29
CA ASP A 107 -1.58 -3.58 16.00
C ASP A 107 -2.42 -2.74 15.03
N SER A 108 -1.83 -2.27 13.93
CA SER A 108 -2.53 -1.48 12.91
C SER A 108 -3.60 -2.31 12.21
N LYS A 109 -3.30 -3.59 11.90
CA LYS A 109 -4.27 -4.50 11.31
C LYS A 109 -5.41 -4.78 12.29
N ALA A 110 -5.10 -5.09 13.55
CA ALA A 110 -6.12 -5.28 14.59
C ALA A 110 -7.03 -4.06 14.73
N ALA A 111 -6.45 -2.85 14.79
CA ALA A 111 -7.20 -1.61 14.90
C ALA A 111 -8.10 -1.34 13.69
N LEU A 112 -7.63 -1.61 12.47
CA LEU A 112 -8.45 -1.45 11.25
C LEU A 112 -9.58 -2.48 11.18
N CYS A 113 -9.35 -3.71 11.67
CA CYS A 113 -10.30 -4.81 11.55
C CYS A 113 -11.35 -4.88 12.66
N VAL A 114 -11.25 -4.07 13.71
CA VAL A 114 -12.33 -3.87 14.70
C VAL A 114 -13.33 -2.78 14.30
N ILE A 115 -13.04 -2.03 13.23
CA ILE A 115 -13.88 -0.93 12.73
C ILE A 115 -14.92 -1.42 11.70
N GLU A 116 -14.81 -2.68 11.22
CA GLU A 116 -15.82 -3.32 10.36
C GLU A 116 -17.09 -3.78 11.11
#